data_AF-A0AAN7F6Z9-F1
#
_entry.id   AF-A0AAN7F6Z9-F1
#
_cell.length_a   1.000
_cell.length_b   1.000
_cell.length_c   1.000
_cell.angle_alpha   90.00
_cell.angle_beta   90.00
_cell.angle_gamma   90.00
#
_symmetry.space_group_name_H-M   'P 1'
#
loop_
_entity.id
_entity.type
_entity.pdbx_description
1 polymer ?
#
loop_
_entity_poly.entity_id
_entity_poly.type
_entity_poly.pdbx_seq_one_letter_code
_entity_poly.pdbx_strand_id
1 'polypeptide(L)' 'MLLEEWLNMESSFGELGDVSLVQAKLPKKLKKRRQMVSEDGPAGYEEYIDYMFPEETQTTNLKILEAAYKWKKQKISDED' A
#
# COMPACT_ATOMS: atom_id res chain seq x y z
N MET A 1 7.72 9.36 14.29
CA MET A 1 7.65 9.12 12.82
C MET A 1 7.30 10.44 12.21
N LEU A 2 8.05 10.92 11.22
CA LEU A 2 8.07 12.35 10.86
C LEU A 2 6.69 12.94 10.54
N LEU A 3 5.83 12.21 9.82
CA LEU A 3 4.47 12.66 9.48
C LEU A 3 3.53 12.76 10.69
N GLU A 4 3.69 11.89 11.69
CA GLU A 4 2.91 11.99 12.94
C GLU A 4 3.32 13.25 13.74
N GLU A 5 4.61 13.58 13.77
CA GLU A 5 5.12 14.79 14.42
C GLU A 5 4.66 16.06 13.71
N TRP A 6 4.68 16.05 12.36
CA TRP A 6 4.16 17.16 11.58
C TRP A 6 2.64 17.34 11.80
N LEU A 7 1.86 16.26 11.86
CA LEU A 7 0.43 16.34 12.15
C LEU A 7 0.16 17.00 13.52
N ASN A 8 0.91 16.61 14.53
CA ASN A 8 0.79 17.18 15.88
C ASN A 8 1.16 18.68 15.89
N MET A 9 2.19 19.05 15.12
CA MET A 9 2.59 20.44 14.95
C MET A 9 1.48 21.25 14.27
N GLU A 10 0.96 20.82 13.13
CA GLU A 10 -0.16 21.49 12.43
C GLU A 10 -1.40 21.61 13.32
N SER A 11 -1.75 20.54 14.03
CA SER A 11 -2.88 20.56 14.97
C SER A 11 -2.68 21.56 16.11
N SER A 12 -1.44 21.90 16.47
CA SER A 12 -1.15 22.90 17.52
C SER A 12 -1.35 24.34 17.05
N PHE A 13 -1.25 24.60 15.73
CA PHE A 13 -1.45 25.93 15.14
C PHE A 13 -2.92 26.29 14.91
N GLY A 14 -3.86 25.36 15.16
CA GLY A 14 -5.30 25.61 15.05
C GLY A 14 -5.74 25.87 13.61
N GLU A 15 -6.38 27.01 13.37
CA GLU A 15 -7.03 27.36 12.08
C GLU A 15 -6.05 27.88 11.01
N LEU A 16 -4.80 28.16 11.37
CA LEU A 16 -3.75 28.57 10.43
C LEU A 16 -3.16 27.39 9.65
N GLY A 17 -3.28 26.18 10.20
CA GLY A 17 -2.74 24.95 9.61
C GLY A 17 -3.80 24.20 8.81
N ASP A 18 -3.39 23.56 7.73
CA ASP A 18 -4.23 22.61 7.01
C ASP A 18 -3.83 21.18 7.39
N VAL A 19 -4.44 20.71 8.48
CA VAL A 19 -4.25 19.35 9.00
C VAL A 19 -4.66 18.30 7.97
N SER A 20 -5.59 18.62 7.06
CA SER A 20 -6.12 17.66 6.09
C SER A 20 -5.06 17.22 5.06
N LEU A 21 -4.14 18.11 4.71
CA LEU A 21 -3.03 17.82 3.80
C LEU A 21 -2.07 16.78 4.39
N VAL A 22 -1.73 16.91 5.67
CA VAL A 22 -0.83 15.97 6.35
C VAL A 22 -1.55 14.65 6.63
N GLN A 23 -2.82 14.71 7.02
CA GLN A 23 -3.63 13.53 7.27
C GLN A 23 -3.80 12.65 6.01
N ALA A 24 -3.97 13.26 4.84
CA ALA A 24 -4.04 12.55 3.57
C ALA A 24 -2.74 11.83 3.18
N LYS A 25 -1.60 12.19 3.78
CA LYS A 25 -0.28 11.59 3.52
C LYS A 25 0.11 10.52 4.54
N LEU A 26 -0.66 10.34 5.61
CA LEU A 26 -0.30 9.40 6.67
C LEU A 26 -0.23 7.96 6.14
N PRO A 27 0.85 7.22 6.45
CA PRO A 27 0.99 5.85 6.02
C PRO A 27 0.07 4.91 6.80
N LYS A 28 -0.38 3.85 6.15
CA LYS A 28 -1.06 2.73 6.80
C LYS A 28 -0.04 1.75 7.34
N LYS A 29 -0.14 1.43 8.64
CA LYS A 29 0.68 0.40 9.30
C LYS A 29 0.17 -0.99 8.91
N LEU A 30 1.03 -1.79 8.29
CA LEU A 30 0.74 -3.16 7.88
C LEU A 30 1.69 -4.12 8.58
N LYS A 31 1.17 -5.21 9.14
CA LYS A 31 2.03 -6.30 9.64
C LYS A 31 2.31 -7.26 8.49
N LYS A 32 3.58 -7.39 8.10
CA LYS A 32 4.02 -8.32 7.06
C LYS A 32 4.94 -9.39 7.66
N ARG A 33 4.91 -10.56 7.04
CA ARG A 33 5.75 -11.71 7.42
C ARG A 33 6.67 -12.07 6.25
N ARG A 34 7.99 -12.03 6.45
CA ARG A 34 8.98 -12.43 5.44
C ARG A 34 9.68 -13.71 5.88
N GLN A 35 9.93 -14.60 4.93
CA GLN A 35 10.74 -15.80 5.16
C GLN A 35 12.21 -15.39 5.24
N MET A 36 12.89 -15.77 6.32
CA MET A 36 14.33 -15.59 6.47
C MET A 36 15.05 -16.73 5.78
N VAL A 37 16.04 -16.40 4.95
CA VAL A 37 16.91 -17.37 4.30
C VAL A 37 18.29 -17.24 4.95
N SER A 38 18.77 -18.31 5.56
CA SER A 38 20.15 -18.43 6.06
C SER A 38 20.96 -19.29 5.09
N GLU A 39 22.28 -19.31 5.29
CA GLU A 39 23.25 -20.03 4.46
C GLU A 39 22.94 -21.55 4.36
N ASP A 40 22.29 -22.13 5.37
CA ASP A 40 21.90 -23.54 5.44
C ASP A 40 20.42 -23.83 5.07
N GLY A 41 19.66 -22.82 4.62
CA GLY A 41 18.24 -22.97 4.22
C GLY A 41 17.27 -22.04 4.96
N PRO A 42 15.94 -22.32 4.91
CA PRO A 42 14.93 -21.47 5.54
C PRO A 42 15.09 -21.42 7.06
N ALA A 43 15.46 -20.25 7.59
CA ALA A 43 15.77 -20.05 9.00
C ALA A 43 14.58 -19.59 9.86
N GLY A 44 13.42 -19.34 9.25
CA GLY A 44 12.19 -19.00 9.93
C GLY A 44 11.39 -17.90 9.25
N TYR A 45 10.46 -17.31 9.99
CA TYR A 45 9.66 -16.17 9.56
C TYR A 45 9.89 -14.97 10.50
N GLU A 46 10.12 -13.80 9.92
CA GLU A 46 10.23 -12.53 10.63
C GLU A 46 8.96 -11.70 10.39
N GLU A 47 8.33 -11.25 11.47
CA GLU A 47 7.24 -10.27 11.41
C GLU A 47 7.82 -8.86 11.49
N TYR A 48 7.52 -8.02 10.50
CA TYR A 48 7.92 -6.62 10.49
C TYR A 48 6.73 -5.72 10.19
N ILE A 49 6.81 -4.49 10.69
CA ILE A 49 5.82 -3.46 10.38
C ILE A 49 6.28 -2.76 9.11
N ASP A 50 5.45 -2.84 8.09
CA ASP A 50 5.59 -2.11 6.85
C ASP A 50 4.66 -0.89 6.85
N TYR A 51 5.10 0.18 6.19
CA TYR A 51 4.35 1.42 6.10
C TYR A 51 3.99 1.65 4.63
N MET A 52 2.71 1.57 4.32
CA MET A 52 2.22 1.81 2.96
C MET A 52 1.68 3.22 2.85
N PHE A 53 2.34 4.05 2.05
CA PHE A 53 1.92 5.44 1.85
C PHE A 53 0.76 5.51 0.85
N PRO A 54 -0.17 6.47 1.01
CA PRO A 54 -1.28 6.65 0.05
C PRO A 54 -0.80 6.85 -1.40
N GLU A 55 0.30 7.55 -1.62
CA GLU A 55 0.90 7.76 -2.95
C GLU A 55 1.48 6.48 -3.58
N GLU A 56 1.85 5.49 -2.75
CA GLU A 56 2.37 4.19 -3.19
C GLU A 56 1.26 3.19 -3.50
N THR A 57 -0.02 3.57 -3.35
CA THR A 57 -1.15 2.74 -3.77
C THR A 57 -1.23 2.68 -5.30
N GLN A 58 -0.24 2.04 -5.91
CA GLN A 58 -0.21 1.76 -7.34
C GLN A 58 -1.29 0.74 -7.66
N THR A 59 -2.48 1.26 -7.96
CA THR A 59 -3.60 0.67 -8.73
C THR A 59 -3.50 -0.85 -8.93
N THR A 60 -3.62 -1.61 -7.84
CA THR A 60 -3.57 -3.09 -7.86
C THR A 60 -4.72 -3.67 -8.70
N ASN A 61 -5.78 -2.88 -8.90
CA ASN A 61 -6.96 -3.22 -9.66
C ASN A 61 -6.74 -3.28 -11.18
N LEU A 62 -5.63 -2.74 -11.72
CA LEU A 62 -5.38 -2.77 -13.17
C LEU A 62 -5.23 -4.19 -13.71
N LYS A 63 -4.56 -5.08 -12.95
CA LYS A 63 -4.34 -6.47 -13.37
C LYS A 63 -5.64 -7.27 -13.44
N ILE A 64 -6.59 -6.99 -12.55
CA ILE A 64 -7.91 -7.66 -12.53
C ILE A 64 -8.74 -7.21 -13.75
N LEU A 65 -8.73 -5.91 -14.05
CA LEU A 65 -9.43 -5.36 -15.23
C LEU A 65 -8.82 -5.88 -16.54
N GLU A 66 -7.50 -5.97 -16.61
CA GLU A 66 -6.79 -6.56 -17.77
C GLU A 66 -7.17 -8.04 -17.96
N ALA A 67 -7.24 -8.82 -16.89
CA ALA A 67 -7.67 -10.22 -16.94
C ALA A 67 -9.13 -10.36 -17.39
N ALA A 68 -10.03 -9.52 -16.88
CA ALA A 68 -11.43 -9.51 -17.29
C ALA A 68 -11.59 -9.16 -18.78
N TYR A 69 -10.81 -8.20 -19.28
CA TYR A 69 -10.79 -7.84 -20.70
C TYR A 69 -10.31 -9.01 -21.57
N LYS A 70 -9.25 -9.71 -21.17
CA LYS A 70 -8.76 -10.91 -21.87
C LYS A 70 -9.80 -12.03 -21.90
N TRP A 71 -10.50 -12.29 -20.79
CA TRP A 71 -11.56 -13.29 -20.72
C TRP A 71 -12.72 -12.97 -21.67
N LYS A 72 -13.17 -11.71 -21.69
CA LYS A 72 -14.22 -11.26 -22.62
C LYS A 72 -13.80 -11.46 -24.08
N LYS A 73 -12.55 -11.14 -24.42
CA LYS A 73 -12.02 -11.30 -25.78
C LYS A 73 -11.99 -12.78 -26.22
N GLN A 74 -11.62 -13.69 -25.33
CA GLN A 74 -11.60 -15.14 -25.61
C GLN A 74 -13.01 -15.68 -25.89
N LYS A 75 -14.01 -15.26 -25.09
CA LYS A 75 -15.39 -15.71 -25.29
C LYS A 75 -15.99 -15.30 -26.64
N ILE A 76 -15.62 -14.12 -27.13
CA ILE A 76 -16.10 -13.63 -28.42
C ILE A 76 -15.41 -14.35 -29.58
N SER A 77 -14.13 -14.74 -29.44
CA SER A 77 -13.41 -15.47 -30.49
C SER A 77 -13.77 -16.97 -30.57
N ASP A 78 -14.31 -17.55 -29.52
CA ASP A 78 -14.77 -18.96 -29.49
C ASP A 78 -16.21 -19.12 -30.04
N GLU A 79 -16.96 -18.03 -30.24
CA GLU A 79 -18.33 -18.03 -30.77
C GLU A 79 -18.41 -17.79 -32.29
N ASP A 80 -17.27 -17.62 -32.98
CA ASP A 80 -17.11 -17.59 -34.44
C ASP A 80 -16.50 -18.91 -34.97
#